data_AF-A0A8S1MWU4-F1
#
_entry.id   AF-A0A8S1MWU4-F1
#
_cell.length_a   1.000
_cell.length_b   1.000
_cell.length_c   1.000
_cell.angle_alpha   90.00
_cell.angle_beta   90.00
_cell.angle_gamma   90.00
#
_symmetry.space_group_name_H-M   'P 1'
#
loop_
_entity.id
_entity.type
_entity.pdbx_description
1 polymer ?
#
loop_
_entity_poly.entity_id
_entity_poly.type
_entity_poly.pdbx_seq_one_letter_code
_entity_poly.pdbx_strand_id
1 'polypeptide(L)'
;MQEKQEQRKSTDLICFWCFSLFQAFFFCISIYALLNGNPNKLGVPYDPDHSSCGFDLEQYKYIYFTTPTNNFLYRTVCLSECPNTQQITKLQCSPNSIVKSCQINPSVTNISESILAYPSEAYNSQICLPKNPDYLNEIKEFIVPTVNQKIGSGLRDLKWIILAISLISVIISVIVLLFIEKYSTHIFWGYFVIIVLSLFSLCLFSAQQYYSSQEQLKLDQQLETYQIITFANSLQISQKLYQIVMIISIIAVILSIIYAIYLKSQTILLNLFIKVGGDFIKSNIACIIAPVVGSVIIMIYSFIWIEQQLYLLSNLKIQDNKYPYFQIDFTQDIQVLMIMNFLIFIWTLAFIIGLIEYVTSGMVCEWYYQQGNRMNFEKKNILSDLIQYHIGSIALGSMLITIFKFIKQILNFTKICQGFYNRIILAISKHNYVIMHIQPNHFLDCGIIVRELIKKEIDTYNKIGELGQTFLGISRLSMALCCQSICMLVIQDHPYSIILSLYCFVIAYSITSLFISLYGQSSEAIYMLYLYSQNHLSQEDNPQCTITLQLVFNQINDNINQMQ
;
A
#
# COMPACT_ATOMS: atom_id res chain seq x y z
N MET A 1 6.17 -15.98 -42.58
CA MET A 1 5.06 -15.00 -42.60
C MET A 1 5.49 -13.76 -43.36
N GLN A 2 5.17 -13.67 -44.64
CA GLN A 2 4.95 -12.40 -45.34
C GLN A 2 3.44 -12.11 -45.26
N GLU A 3 2.91 -11.97 -44.04
CA GLU A 3 1.62 -11.31 -43.92
C GLU A 3 1.89 -9.83 -44.18
N LYS A 4 1.14 -9.26 -45.14
CA LYS A 4 1.02 -7.82 -45.37
C LYS A 4 1.08 -7.13 -44.01
N GLN A 5 1.94 -6.13 -43.87
CA GLN A 5 1.85 -5.17 -42.78
C GLN A 5 0.47 -4.50 -42.86
N GLU A 6 -0.57 -5.15 -42.31
CA GLU A 6 -1.80 -4.46 -41.99
C GLU A 6 -1.41 -3.29 -41.11
N GLN A 7 -1.85 -2.09 -41.50
CA GLN A 7 -1.58 -0.88 -40.74
C GLN A 7 -2.06 -1.09 -39.31
N ARG A 8 -1.11 -1.21 -38.38
CA ARG A 8 -1.38 -1.29 -36.94
C ARG A 8 -2.22 -0.07 -36.56
N LYS A 9 -3.38 -0.31 -35.97
CA LYS A 9 -4.26 0.74 -35.44
C LYS A 9 -4.12 0.78 -33.92
N SER A 10 -4.37 1.94 -33.32
CA SER A 10 -4.40 2.06 -31.86
C SER A 10 -5.53 1.22 -31.28
N THR A 11 -5.20 0.36 -30.31
CA THR A 11 -6.12 -0.57 -29.67
C THR A 11 -6.66 0.03 -28.37
N ASP A 12 -7.95 -0.21 -28.12
CA ASP A 12 -8.66 0.15 -26.87
C ASP A 12 -8.53 1.64 -26.48
N LEU A 13 -8.59 2.54 -27.47
CA LEU A 13 -8.41 4.00 -27.28
C LEU A 13 -9.41 4.61 -26.27
N ILE A 14 -10.64 4.10 -26.20
CA ILE A 14 -11.63 4.54 -25.21
C ILE A 14 -11.11 4.32 -23.78
N CYS A 15 -10.46 3.19 -23.53
CA CYS A 15 -9.92 2.86 -22.21
C CYS A 15 -8.74 3.76 -21.83
N PHE A 16 -7.93 4.18 -22.81
CA PHE A 16 -6.91 5.21 -22.60
C PHE A 16 -7.52 6.54 -22.18
N TRP A 17 -8.58 7.01 -22.86
CA TRP A 17 -9.28 8.24 -22.48
C TRP A 17 -9.94 8.15 -21.12
N CYS A 18 -10.60 7.02 -20.81
CA CYS A 18 -11.15 6.78 -19.48
C CYS A 18 -10.06 6.86 -18.41
N PHE A 19 -8.94 6.14 -18.57
CA PHE A 19 -7.82 6.20 -17.63
C PHE A 19 -7.30 7.64 -17.47
N SER A 20 -7.12 8.36 -18.57
CA SER A 20 -6.66 9.76 -18.57
C SER A 20 -7.63 10.70 -17.84
N LEU A 21 -8.94 10.48 -17.96
CA LEU A 21 -9.95 11.23 -17.20
C LEU A 21 -9.85 10.97 -15.69
N PHE A 22 -9.62 9.72 -15.28
CA PHE A 22 -9.39 9.39 -13.87
C PHE A 22 -8.09 10.00 -13.34
N GLN A 23 -7.02 10.05 -14.15
CA GLN A 23 -5.79 10.76 -13.79
C GLN A 23 -6.02 12.28 -13.68
N ALA A 24 -6.76 12.88 -14.61
CA ALA A 24 -7.12 14.29 -14.51
C ALA A 24 -7.93 14.59 -13.24
N PHE A 25 -8.88 13.71 -12.90
CA PHE A 25 -9.65 13.82 -11.66
C PHE A 25 -8.76 13.71 -10.41
N PHE A 26 -7.78 12.80 -10.40
CA PHE A 26 -6.78 12.71 -9.32
C PHE A 26 -6.05 14.05 -9.12
N PHE A 27 -5.56 14.68 -10.19
CA PHE A 27 -4.87 15.97 -10.11
C PHE A 27 -5.81 17.12 -9.73
N CYS A 28 -7.06 17.12 -10.20
CA CYS A 28 -8.07 18.10 -9.77
C CYS A 28 -8.34 18.01 -8.27
N ILE A 29 -8.45 16.79 -7.72
CA ILE A 29 -8.56 16.61 -6.26
C ILE A 29 -7.31 17.11 -5.56
N SER A 30 -6.11 16.87 -6.11
CA SER A 30 -4.87 17.39 -5.53
C SER A 30 -4.86 18.91 -5.44
N ILE A 31 -5.27 19.61 -6.52
CA ILE A 31 -5.39 21.07 -6.52
C ILE A 31 -6.44 21.52 -5.50
N TYR A 32 -7.62 20.91 -5.50
CA TYR A 32 -8.68 21.21 -4.53
C TYR A 32 -8.19 21.00 -3.08
N ALA A 33 -7.48 19.92 -2.80
CA ALA A 33 -6.97 19.61 -1.47
C ALA A 33 -5.90 20.64 -1.04
N LEU A 34 -4.98 21.01 -1.93
CA LEU A 34 -3.95 22.02 -1.66
C LEU A 34 -4.52 23.42 -1.39
N LEU A 35 -5.60 23.80 -2.09
CA LEU A 35 -6.23 25.12 -1.92
C LEU A 35 -7.02 25.24 -0.62
N ASN A 36 -7.57 24.13 -0.11
CA ASN A 36 -8.49 24.15 1.04
C ASN A 36 -7.92 23.51 2.31
N GLY A 37 -6.84 22.75 2.22
CA GLY A 37 -6.23 22.02 3.33
C GLY A 37 -4.95 22.67 3.84
N ASN A 38 -4.66 22.45 5.13
CA ASN A 38 -3.34 22.71 5.69
C ASN A 38 -2.93 21.57 6.66
N PRO A 39 -2.08 20.63 6.24
CA PRO A 39 -1.67 19.49 7.06
C PRO A 39 -0.97 19.86 8.37
N ASN A 40 -0.36 21.04 8.47
CA ASN A 40 0.30 21.48 9.71
C ASN A 40 -0.72 21.75 10.82
N LYS A 41 -1.97 22.03 10.44
CA LYS A 41 -3.10 22.23 11.34
C LYS A 41 -3.71 20.93 11.87
N LEU A 42 -3.30 19.77 11.37
CA LEU A 42 -3.76 18.46 11.84
C LEU A 42 -3.23 18.14 13.24
N GLY A 43 -4.15 17.83 14.15
CA GLY A 43 -3.83 17.44 15.52
C GLY A 43 -3.40 18.60 16.42
N VAL A 44 -3.57 19.86 15.99
CA VAL A 44 -3.30 21.05 16.80
C VAL A 44 -4.61 21.53 17.44
N PRO A 45 -4.62 21.98 18.71
CA PRO A 45 -5.81 22.56 19.32
C PRO A 45 -6.00 24.03 18.95
N TYR A 46 -7.26 24.49 19.03
CA TYR A 46 -7.72 25.81 18.65
C TYR A 46 -8.42 26.49 19.82
N ASP A 47 -8.27 27.81 19.87
CA ASP A 47 -9.11 28.66 20.70
C ASP A 47 -10.47 28.92 20.03
N PRO A 48 -11.41 29.59 20.73
CA PRO A 48 -12.75 29.87 20.19
C PRO A 48 -12.78 30.85 19.01
N ASP A 49 -11.68 31.57 18.75
CA ASP A 49 -11.52 32.44 17.58
C ASP A 49 -10.91 31.68 16.39
N HIS A 50 -10.76 30.35 16.53
CA HIS A 50 -10.11 29.46 15.56
C HIS A 50 -8.64 29.77 15.29
N SER A 51 -7.97 30.38 16.26
CA SER A 51 -6.51 30.52 16.26
C SER A 51 -5.88 29.23 16.79
N SER A 52 -4.99 28.64 16.00
CA SER A 52 -4.25 27.43 16.44
C SER A 52 -3.18 27.77 17.47
N CYS A 53 -3.22 27.10 18.62
CA CYS A 53 -2.18 27.23 19.64
C CYS A 53 -0.85 26.65 19.12
N GLY A 54 0.24 27.41 19.22
CA GLY A 54 1.58 27.00 18.80
C GLY A 54 1.86 27.06 17.29
N PHE A 55 0.86 27.43 16.48
CA PHE A 55 1.04 27.65 15.03
C PHE A 55 0.63 29.07 14.61
N ASP A 56 -0.67 29.42 14.67
CA ASP A 56 -1.08 30.82 14.47
C ASP A 56 -0.60 31.69 15.65
N LEU A 57 -0.55 31.10 16.85
CA LEU A 57 -0.02 31.69 18.08
C LEU A 57 1.27 30.98 18.54
N GLU A 58 2.39 31.24 17.86
CA GLU A 58 3.68 30.54 18.08
C GLU A 58 4.16 30.53 19.55
N GLN A 59 3.92 31.63 20.28
CA GLN A 59 4.34 31.78 21.68
C GLN A 59 3.42 31.06 22.69
N TYR A 60 2.21 30.67 22.27
CA TYR A 60 1.18 30.10 23.13
C TYR A 60 0.81 28.70 22.65
N LYS A 61 1.55 27.70 23.14
CA LYS A 61 1.51 26.31 22.63
C LYS A 61 0.39 25.44 23.21
N TYR A 62 -0.08 25.75 24.40
CA TYR A 62 -0.96 24.85 25.16
C TYR A 62 -2.39 25.36 25.21
N ILE A 63 -3.38 24.52 24.91
CA ILE A 63 -4.79 24.87 25.16
C ILE A 63 -5.16 24.64 26.63
N TYR A 64 -5.89 25.58 27.21
CA TYR A 64 -6.35 25.56 28.60
C TYR A 64 -7.83 25.91 28.69
N PHE A 65 -8.58 25.21 29.55
CA PHE A 65 -9.99 25.46 29.80
C PHE A 65 -10.14 26.44 30.96
N THR A 66 -10.66 27.64 30.71
CA THR A 66 -10.79 28.64 31.79
C THR A 66 -11.93 28.31 32.75
N THR A 67 -12.89 27.50 32.30
CA THR A 67 -14.06 27.08 33.05
C THR A 67 -14.35 25.61 32.74
N PRO A 68 -13.68 24.65 33.43
CA PRO A 68 -13.77 23.22 33.13
C PRO A 68 -15.07 22.60 33.67
N THR A 69 -16.21 23.10 33.19
CA THR A 69 -17.56 22.57 33.46
C THR A 69 -18.30 22.40 32.13
N ASN A 70 -19.14 21.37 32.02
CA ASN A 70 -19.74 20.84 30.79
C ASN A 70 -20.47 21.91 29.97
N ASN A 71 -21.09 22.89 30.63
CA ASN A 71 -21.82 23.97 29.96
C ASN A 71 -20.92 25.10 29.43
N PHE A 72 -19.64 25.13 29.83
CA PHE A 72 -18.70 26.22 29.56
C PHE A 72 -17.38 25.74 28.93
N LEU A 73 -17.32 24.50 28.44
CA LEU A 73 -16.12 23.92 27.81
C LEU A 73 -15.67 24.63 26.53
N TYR A 74 -16.54 25.43 25.93
CA TYR A 74 -16.19 26.33 24.81
C TYR A 74 -15.27 27.49 25.24
N ARG A 75 -15.07 27.72 26.54
CA ARG A 75 -14.21 28.78 27.07
C ARG A 75 -12.78 28.26 27.21
N THR A 76 -12.05 28.28 26.10
CA THR A 76 -10.64 27.88 26.05
C THR A 76 -9.74 29.03 25.68
N VAL A 77 -8.46 28.92 26.03
CA VAL A 77 -7.44 29.92 25.73
C VAL A 77 -6.07 29.26 25.54
N CYS A 78 -5.24 29.81 24.65
CA CYS A 78 -3.87 29.34 24.48
C CYS A 78 -2.94 29.95 25.55
N LEU A 79 -2.07 29.12 26.13
CA LEU A 79 -1.07 29.46 27.14
C LEU A 79 0.36 29.19 26.63
N SER A 80 1.31 29.98 27.12
CA SER A 80 2.74 29.72 26.89
C SER A 80 3.24 28.50 27.67
N GLU A 81 2.80 28.36 28.94
CA GLU A 81 3.16 27.27 29.85
C GLU A 81 1.96 26.85 30.70
N CYS A 82 1.87 25.55 31.02
CA CYS A 82 0.82 25.04 31.88
C CYS A 82 1.05 25.42 33.35
N PRO A 83 0.06 26.01 34.03
CA PRO A 83 0.20 26.43 35.41
C PRO A 83 0.36 25.24 36.35
N ASN A 84 1.41 25.22 37.19
CA ASN A 84 1.74 24.06 38.04
C ASN A 84 1.44 24.29 39.55
N THR A 85 1.14 25.53 39.96
CA THR A 85 0.93 25.92 41.37
C THR A 85 -0.51 26.36 41.64
N GLN A 86 -0.93 26.35 42.91
CA GLN A 86 -2.30 26.74 43.31
C GLN A 86 -2.49 28.26 43.44
N GLN A 87 -1.41 29.03 43.62
CA GLN A 87 -1.44 30.48 43.76
C GLN A 87 -1.01 31.14 42.45
N ILE A 88 -1.97 31.35 41.56
CA ILE A 88 -1.76 32.02 40.28
C ILE A 88 -2.55 33.32 40.34
N THR A 89 -1.92 34.45 39.99
CA THR A 89 -2.57 35.77 39.95
C THR A 89 -2.81 36.25 38.51
N LYS A 90 -2.06 35.72 37.54
CA LYS A 90 -2.21 36.01 36.12
C LYS A 90 -1.76 34.82 35.26
N LEU A 91 -2.55 34.48 34.25
CA LEU A 91 -2.18 33.49 33.23
C LEU A 91 -1.42 34.18 32.10
N GLN A 92 -0.35 33.55 31.60
CA GLN A 92 0.31 33.98 30.37
C GLN A 92 -0.46 33.42 29.18
N CYS A 93 -1.56 34.10 28.84
CA CYS A 93 -2.50 33.66 27.81
C CYS A 93 -2.61 34.67 26.66
N SER A 94 -3.12 34.22 25.52
CA SER A 94 -3.57 35.07 24.42
C SER A 94 -5.08 35.28 24.52
N PRO A 95 -5.58 36.50 24.81
CA PRO A 95 -7.03 36.77 24.86
C PRO A 95 -7.73 36.49 23.53
N ASN A 96 -9.02 36.15 23.58
CA ASN A 96 -9.88 35.90 22.42
C ASN A 96 -11.29 36.49 22.64
N SER A 97 -12.21 36.31 21.68
CA SER A 97 -13.56 36.89 21.74
C SER A 97 -14.39 36.46 22.96
N ILE A 98 -14.12 35.27 23.51
CA ILE A 98 -14.83 34.67 24.64
C ILE A 98 -14.12 34.94 25.97
N VAL A 99 -12.79 34.80 25.99
CA VAL A 99 -11.89 35.04 27.12
C VAL A 99 -11.13 36.35 26.87
N LYS A 100 -11.77 37.47 27.21
CA LYS A 100 -11.27 38.82 26.90
C LYS A 100 -10.07 39.26 27.74
N SER A 101 -9.78 38.59 28.85
CA SER A 101 -8.66 38.93 29.73
C SER A 101 -8.05 37.66 30.34
N CYS A 102 -6.73 37.66 30.56
CA CYS A 102 -6.02 36.56 31.24
C CYS A 102 -5.92 36.76 32.77
N GLN A 103 -6.74 37.67 33.32
CA GLN A 103 -6.77 37.93 34.75
C GLN A 103 -7.74 36.96 35.42
N ILE A 104 -7.31 36.41 36.55
CA ILE A 104 -8.08 35.41 37.27
C ILE A 104 -9.23 36.12 38.00
N ASN A 105 -10.44 35.67 37.72
CA ASN A 105 -11.65 36.18 38.36
C ASN A 105 -12.54 34.99 38.75
N PRO A 106 -12.41 34.47 39.98
CA PRO A 106 -13.26 33.40 40.49
C PRO A 106 -14.60 34.01 40.93
N SER A 107 -15.38 34.53 39.98
CA SER A 107 -16.71 35.06 40.24
C SER A 107 -17.69 33.91 40.46
N VAL A 108 -18.20 33.79 41.70
CA VAL A 108 -19.19 32.75 42.09
C VAL A 108 -20.59 33.08 41.57
N THR A 109 -20.87 34.34 41.25
CA THR A 109 -22.20 34.83 40.85
C THR A 109 -22.48 34.71 39.34
N ASN A 110 -21.46 34.82 38.48
CA ASN A 110 -21.56 34.68 37.02
C ASN A 110 -20.49 33.70 36.50
N ILE A 111 -20.85 32.42 36.41
CA ILE A 111 -19.95 31.33 35.96
C ILE A 111 -19.47 31.56 34.52
N SER A 112 -20.27 32.24 33.69
CA SER A 112 -19.93 32.61 32.30
C SER A 112 -18.78 33.61 32.16
N GLU A 113 -18.41 34.31 33.23
CA GLU A 113 -17.28 35.27 33.25
C GLU A 113 -16.12 34.76 34.12
N SER A 114 -16.31 33.61 34.76
CA SER A 114 -15.31 33.03 35.66
C SER A 114 -14.08 32.53 34.88
N ILE A 115 -12.90 32.94 35.33
CA ILE A 115 -11.62 32.41 34.85
C ILE A 115 -10.98 31.73 36.05
N LEU A 116 -10.99 30.41 36.03
CA LEU A 116 -10.46 29.57 37.09
C LEU A 116 -9.01 29.22 36.79
N ALA A 117 -8.16 29.47 37.78
CA ALA A 117 -6.78 29.00 37.78
C ALA A 117 -6.71 27.71 38.58
N TYR A 118 -6.30 26.63 37.93
CA TYR A 118 -6.08 25.33 38.56
C TYR A 118 -4.73 24.75 38.15
N PRO A 119 -4.06 23.99 39.04
CA PRO A 119 -2.84 23.28 38.70
C PRO A 119 -3.09 22.29 37.56
N SER A 120 -2.18 22.27 36.59
CA SER A 120 -2.25 21.46 35.38
C SER A 120 -0.87 21.03 34.91
N GLU A 121 -0.82 19.95 34.11
CA GLU A 121 0.41 19.45 33.51
C GLU A 121 0.32 19.42 31.99
N ALA A 122 1.46 19.69 31.34
CA ALA A 122 1.58 19.65 29.90
C ALA A 122 1.50 18.20 29.39
N TYR A 123 0.57 17.96 28.47
CA TYR A 123 0.42 16.66 27.80
C TYR A 123 0.58 16.81 26.29
N ASN A 124 1.38 15.92 25.68
CA ASN A 124 1.74 15.91 24.25
C ASN A 124 2.16 17.27 23.67
N SER A 125 2.70 18.17 24.51
CA SER A 125 3.10 19.53 24.14
C SER A 125 1.96 20.40 23.57
N GLN A 126 0.69 20.07 23.87
CA GLN A 126 -0.47 20.71 23.23
C GLN A 126 -1.61 21.06 24.20
N ILE A 127 -1.77 20.33 25.31
CA ILE A 127 -2.89 20.53 26.25
C ILE A 127 -2.38 20.67 27.68
N CYS A 128 -3.02 21.52 28.46
CA CYS A 128 -2.87 21.54 29.92
C CYS A 128 -3.94 20.68 30.60
N LEU A 129 -3.54 19.54 31.15
CA LEU A 129 -4.44 18.62 31.85
C LEU A 129 -4.61 19.02 33.33
N PRO A 130 -5.84 19.22 33.83
CA PRO A 130 -6.08 19.51 35.24
C PRO A 130 -5.56 18.43 36.18
N LYS A 131 -4.89 18.81 37.28
CA LYS A 131 -4.55 17.88 38.37
C LYS A 131 -5.77 17.48 39.20
N ASN A 132 -6.82 18.31 39.23
CA ASN A 132 -8.05 18.02 39.94
C ASN A 132 -8.88 16.97 39.16
N PRO A 133 -9.30 15.84 39.78
CA PRO A 133 -10.17 14.86 39.15
C PRO A 133 -11.43 15.46 38.56
N ASP A 134 -12.18 16.24 39.34
CA ASP A 134 -13.54 16.67 38.95
C ASP A 134 -13.54 17.45 37.64
N TYR A 135 -12.57 18.36 37.49
CA TYR A 135 -12.40 19.14 36.25
C TYR A 135 -11.99 18.28 35.08
N LEU A 136 -11.16 17.28 35.32
CA LEU A 136 -10.72 16.41 34.25
C LEU A 136 -11.86 15.50 33.76
N ASN A 137 -12.74 15.09 34.66
CA ASN A 137 -13.93 14.29 34.38
C ASN A 137 -14.91 14.97 33.42
N GLU A 138 -14.96 16.30 33.46
CA GLU A 138 -15.82 17.10 32.59
C GLU A 138 -15.18 17.33 31.21
N ILE A 139 -13.86 17.59 31.15
CA ILE A 139 -13.21 17.95 29.86
C ILE A 139 -12.78 16.73 29.03
N LYS A 140 -12.72 15.53 29.63
CA LYS A 140 -12.12 14.31 29.04
C LYS A 140 -12.60 14.02 27.61
N GLU A 141 -13.89 14.18 27.31
CA GLU A 141 -14.47 13.84 25.99
C GLU A 141 -14.08 14.84 24.91
N PHE A 142 -13.62 16.02 25.31
CA PHE A 142 -13.36 17.17 24.44
C PHE A 142 -11.87 17.35 24.11
N ILE A 143 -10.98 16.69 24.85
CA ILE A 143 -9.51 16.78 24.68
C ILE A 143 -8.90 15.69 23.80
N VAL A 144 -9.70 14.73 23.31
CA VAL A 144 -9.19 13.61 22.51
C VAL A 144 -9.35 13.90 21.02
N PRO A 145 -8.26 14.06 20.26
CA PRO A 145 -8.37 14.19 18.80
C PRO A 145 -8.91 12.89 18.20
N THR A 146 -9.65 13.04 17.11
CA THR A 146 -10.27 11.90 16.42
C THR A 146 -9.22 10.93 15.88
N VAL A 147 -9.59 9.65 15.68
CA VAL A 147 -8.68 8.62 15.13
C VAL A 147 -8.03 9.09 13.81
N ASN A 148 -8.81 9.74 12.95
CA ASN A 148 -8.34 10.23 11.66
C ASN A 148 -7.32 11.38 11.79
N GLN A 149 -7.47 12.25 12.80
CA GLN A 149 -6.47 13.28 13.09
C GLN A 149 -5.17 12.69 13.60
N LYS A 150 -5.24 11.67 14.48
CA LYS A 150 -4.04 11.00 15.01
C LYS A 150 -3.29 10.21 13.93
N ILE A 151 -4.02 9.52 13.04
CA ILE A 151 -3.43 8.85 11.88
C ILE A 151 -2.83 9.89 10.92
N GLY A 152 -3.55 10.98 10.64
CA GLY A 152 -3.09 12.05 9.75
C GLY A 152 -1.84 12.75 10.27
N SER A 153 -1.80 13.13 11.55
CA SER A 153 -0.61 13.76 12.16
C SER A 153 0.58 12.79 12.17
N GLY A 154 0.36 11.53 12.52
CA GLY A 154 1.42 10.52 12.46
C GLY A 154 1.95 10.29 11.04
N LEU A 155 1.06 10.24 10.03
CA LEU A 155 1.47 10.09 8.64
C LEU A 155 2.24 11.31 8.13
N ARG A 156 1.86 12.53 8.54
CA ARG A 156 2.60 13.76 8.25
C ARG A 156 4.03 13.69 8.78
N ASP A 157 4.19 13.24 10.01
CA ASP A 157 5.49 13.22 10.68
C ASP A 157 6.38 12.07 10.13
N LEU A 158 5.78 10.99 9.65
CA LEU A 158 6.47 9.77 9.21
C LEU A 158 6.63 9.61 7.68
N LYS A 159 6.06 10.50 6.86
CA LYS A 159 6.11 10.39 5.38
C LYS A 159 7.53 10.26 4.81
N TRP A 160 8.51 10.92 5.43
CA TRP A 160 9.92 10.83 5.02
C TRP A 160 10.54 9.47 5.34
N ILE A 161 10.16 8.85 6.45
CA ILE A 161 10.58 7.49 6.81
C ILE A 161 10.00 6.48 5.83
N ILE A 162 8.73 6.64 5.45
CA ILE A 162 8.09 5.79 4.43
C ILE A 162 8.85 5.89 3.10
N LEU A 163 9.23 7.10 2.69
CA LEU A 163 10.02 7.30 1.47
C LEU A 163 11.41 6.65 1.58
N ALA A 164 12.10 6.79 2.72
CA ALA A 164 13.41 6.17 2.93
C ALA A 164 13.35 4.64 2.87
N ILE A 165 12.35 4.02 3.49
CA ILE A 165 12.19 2.56 3.46
C ILE A 165 11.81 2.08 2.06
N SER A 166 11.02 2.86 1.31
CA SER A 166 10.71 2.53 -0.08
C SER A 166 11.98 2.48 -0.95
N LEU A 167 12.95 3.38 -0.74
CA LEU A 167 14.25 3.36 -1.41
C LEU A 167 15.06 2.09 -1.07
N ILE A 168 15.07 1.70 0.21
CA ILE A 168 15.72 0.45 0.65
C ILE A 168 15.08 -0.76 -0.04
N SER A 169 13.76 -0.77 -0.22
CA SER A 169 13.07 -1.87 -0.90
C SER A 169 13.47 -2.01 -2.38
N VAL A 170 13.77 -0.89 -3.07
CA VAL A 170 14.33 -0.91 -4.43
C VAL A 170 15.70 -1.57 -4.44
N ILE A 171 16.60 -1.15 -3.54
CA ILE A 171 17.97 -1.69 -3.46
C ILE A 171 17.95 -3.19 -3.20
N ILE A 172 17.16 -3.64 -2.22
CA ILE A 172 17.01 -5.06 -1.92
C ILE A 172 16.44 -5.82 -3.13
N SER A 173 15.42 -5.29 -3.79
CA SER A 173 14.80 -5.95 -4.95
C SER A 173 15.78 -6.09 -6.12
N VAL A 174 16.63 -5.10 -6.38
CA VAL A 174 17.69 -5.17 -7.40
C VAL A 174 18.72 -6.25 -7.04
N ILE A 175 19.21 -6.25 -5.79
CA ILE A 175 20.19 -7.26 -5.33
C ILE A 175 19.63 -8.66 -5.50
N VAL A 176 18.42 -8.90 -5.01
CA VAL A 176 17.78 -10.21 -5.07
C VAL A 176 17.58 -10.66 -6.52
N LEU A 177 17.17 -9.74 -7.42
CA LEU A 177 17.02 -10.02 -8.84
C LEU A 177 18.33 -10.44 -9.51
N LEU A 178 19.45 -9.82 -9.16
CA LEU A 178 20.76 -10.18 -9.73
C LEU A 178 21.27 -11.56 -9.28
N PHE A 179 20.90 -12.00 -8.07
CA PHE A 179 21.38 -13.26 -7.50
C PHE A 179 20.41 -14.45 -7.68
N ILE A 180 19.19 -14.21 -8.16
CA ILE A 180 18.12 -15.22 -8.24
C ILE A 180 18.49 -16.43 -9.09
N GLU A 181 19.17 -16.26 -10.23
CA GLU A 181 19.57 -17.37 -11.12
C GLU A 181 20.63 -18.25 -10.46
N LYS A 182 21.59 -17.64 -9.75
CA LYS A 182 22.74 -18.35 -9.16
C LYS A 182 22.39 -19.09 -7.88
N TYR A 183 21.50 -18.52 -7.08
CA TYR A 183 21.19 -19.00 -5.73
C TYR A 183 19.69 -19.28 -5.53
N SER A 184 18.95 -19.64 -6.59
CA SER A 184 17.48 -19.76 -6.59
C SER A 184 16.93 -20.57 -5.41
N THR A 185 17.51 -21.74 -5.14
CA THR A 185 17.09 -22.62 -4.03
C THR A 185 17.28 -21.93 -2.68
N HIS A 186 18.43 -21.30 -2.45
CA HIS A 186 18.74 -20.65 -1.18
C HIS A 186 17.91 -19.39 -0.97
N ILE A 187 17.72 -18.60 -2.03
CA ILE A 187 16.88 -17.41 -2.01
C ILE A 187 15.42 -17.78 -1.71
N PHE A 188 14.92 -18.85 -2.33
CA PHE A 188 13.56 -19.34 -2.07
C PHE A 188 13.32 -19.67 -0.59
N TRP A 189 14.18 -20.48 0.02
CA TRP A 189 14.08 -20.79 1.44
C TRP A 189 14.37 -19.57 2.34
N GLY A 190 15.25 -18.67 1.89
CA GLY A 190 15.51 -17.39 2.53
C GLY A 190 14.25 -16.54 2.67
N TYR A 191 13.39 -16.49 1.65
CA TYR A 191 12.12 -15.78 1.74
C TYR A 191 11.19 -16.34 2.83
N PHE A 192 11.13 -17.67 3.00
CA PHE A 192 10.35 -18.27 4.08
C PHE A 192 10.88 -17.88 5.46
N VAL A 193 12.19 -17.91 5.64
CA VAL A 193 12.84 -17.48 6.88
C VAL A 193 12.50 -16.01 7.15
N ILE A 194 12.61 -15.14 6.15
CA ILE A 194 12.27 -13.72 6.26
C ILE A 194 10.80 -13.52 6.64
N ILE A 195 9.88 -14.27 6.04
CA ILE A 195 8.45 -14.21 6.38
C ILE A 195 8.22 -14.58 7.84
N VAL A 196 8.76 -15.72 8.28
CA VAL A 196 8.59 -16.21 9.66
C VAL A 196 9.18 -15.20 10.66
N LEU A 197 10.38 -14.69 10.41
CA LEU A 197 11.03 -13.70 11.27
C LEU A 197 10.24 -12.38 11.32
N SER A 198 9.73 -11.91 10.18
CA SER A 198 8.97 -10.65 10.11
C SER A 198 7.61 -10.78 10.80
N LEU A 199 6.91 -11.91 10.62
CA LEU A 199 5.65 -12.19 11.32
C LEU A 199 5.86 -12.38 12.83
N PHE A 200 6.96 -13.02 13.22
CA PHE A 200 7.32 -13.15 14.64
C PHE A 200 7.66 -11.79 15.26
N SER A 201 8.40 -10.94 14.55
CA SER A 201 8.67 -9.55 14.97
C SER A 201 7.36 -8.76 15.15
N LEU A 202 6.42 -8.88 14.21
CA LEU A 202 5.09 -8.27 14.31
C LEU A 202 4.30 -8.80 15.52
N CYS A 203 4.38 -10.11 15.79
CA CYS A 203 3.77 -10.74 16.96
C CYS A 203 4.35 -10.17 18.27
N LEU A 204 5.67 -10.14 18.41
CA LEU A 204 6.33 -9.64 19.60
C LEU A 204 6.03 -8.15 19.84
N PHE A 205 6.09 -7.35 18.79
CA PHE A 205 5.77 -5.92 18.88
C PHE A 205 4.32 -5.70 19.31
N SER A 206 3.37 -6.38 18.66
CA SER A 206 1.95 -6.26 19.01
C SER A 206 1.65 -6.75 20.42
N ALA A 207 2.35 -7.79 20.90
CA ALA A 207 2.28 -8.25 22.28
C ALA A 207 2.82 -7.21 23.27
N GLN A 208 3.98 -6.63 23.01
CA GLN A 208 4.57 -5.59 23.86
C GLN A 208 3.62 -4.39 23.99
N GLN A 209 3.09 -3.89 22.88
CA GLN A 209 2.15 -2.77 22.87
C GLN A 209 0.81 -3.13 23.53
N TYR A 210 0.30 -4.35 23.32
CA TYR A 210 -0.90 -4.82 23.99
C TYR A 210 -0.74 -4.87 25.52
N TYR A 211 0.36 -5.46 26.03
CA TYR A 211 0.59 -5.53 27.48
C TYR A 211 0.89 -4.16 28.08
N SER A 212 1.69 -3.31 27.41
CA SER A 212 1.96 -1.94 27.85
C SER A 212 0.67 -1.11 27.92
N SER A 213 -0.18 -1.19 26.90
CA SER A 213 -1.49 -0.51 26.92
C SER A 213 -2.42 -1.08 28.00
N GLN A 214 -2.37 -2.39 28.28
CA GLN A 214 -3.15 -3.00 29.34
C GLN A 214 -2.70 -2.56 30.74
N GLU A 215 -1.40 -2.43 30.96
CA GLU A 215 -0.83 -1.95 32.23
C GLU A 215 -1.19 -0.49 32.46
N GLN A 216 -1.10 0.35 31.42
CA GLN A 216 -1.59 1.73 31.46
C GLN A 216 -3.08 1.78 31.82
N LEU A 217 -3.95 0.99 31.16
CA LEU A 217 -5.38 0.94 31.50
C LEU A 217 -5.66 0.55 32.95
N LYS A 218 -4.86 -0.35 33.53
CA LYS A 218 -5.03 -0.77 34.93
C LYS A 218 -4.55 0.29 35.91
N LEU A 219 -3.40 0.90 35.65
CA LEU A 219 -2.88 2.02 36.43
C LEU A 219 -3.87 3.19 36.42
N ASP A 220 -4.42 3.46 35.24
CA ASP A 220 -5.43 4.49 34.98
C ASP A 220 -6.77 4.21 35.66
N GLN A 221 -7.11 2.93 35.87
CA GLN A 221 -8.30 2.50 36.63
C GLN A 221 -8.10 2.53 38.15
N GLN A 222 -6.85 2.45 38.63
CA GLN A 222 -6.51 2.40 40.07
C GLN A 222 -6.29 3.78 40.69
N LEU A 223 -5.90 4.78 39.89
CA LEU A 223 -5.95 6.17 40.31
C LEU A 223 -7.44 6.57 40.44
N GLU A 224 -7.92 6.79 41.67
CA GLU A 224 -9.28 7.32 41.95
C GLU A 224 -9.52 8.74 41.38
N THR A 225 -8.51 9.29 40.72
CA THR A 225 -8.66 10.39 39.79
C THR A 225 -9.33 9.82 38.54
N TYR A 226 -10.62 10.11 38.31
CA TYR A 226 -11.43 9.72 37.12
C TYR A 226 -10.86 10.27 35.78
N GLN A 227 -9.57 10.61 35.74
CA GLN A 227 -8.84 11.33 34.73
C GLN A 227 -8.79 10.71 33.30
N ILE A 228 -9.42 9.57 32.99
CA ILE A 228 -8.92 8.75 31.86
C ILE A 228 -10.01 8.08 30.99
N ILE A 229 -11.30 8.41 31.15
CA ILE A 229 -12.36 7.62 30.47
C ILE A 229 -12.38 7.77 28.93
N THR A 230 -11.75 8.80 28.35
CA THR A 230 -11.68 9.01 26.88
C THR A 230 -10.34 8.66 26.25
N PHE A 231 -9.25 8.84 26.99
CA PHE A 231 -7.99 8.18 26.71
C PHE A 231 -8.21 6.66 26.66
N ALA A 232 -8.94 6.10 27.62
CA ALA A 232 -9.32 4.70 27.66
C ALA A 232 -10.01 4.26 26.36
N ASN A 233 -10.93 5.03 25.78
CA ASN A 233 -11.59 4.64 24.53
C ASN A 233 -10.64 4.60 23.31
N SER A 234 -9.76 5.60 23.14
CA SER A 234 -8.80 5.59 22.02
C SER A 234 -7.70 4.53 22.19
N LEU A 235 -7.27 4.32 23.44
CA LEU A 235 -6.32 3.29 23.83
C LEU A 235 -6.93 1.89 23.72
N GLN A 236 -8.22 1.72 24.00
CA GLN A 236 -8.99 0.49 23.81
C GLN A 236 -9.09 0.10 22.33
N ILE A 237 -9.29 1.07 21.42
CA ILE A 237 -9.31 0.79 19.97
C ILE A 237 -7.93 0.28 19.53
N SER A 238 -6.85 0.98 19.90
CA SER A 238 -5.50 0.51 19.59
C SER A 238 -5.19 -0.84 20.23
N GLN A 239 -5.62 -1.08 21.47
CA GLN A 239 -5.44 -2.35 22.17
C GLN A 239 -6.12 -3.51 21.44
N LYS A 240 -7.38 -3.33 21.02
CA LYS A 240 -8.09 -4.35 20.21
C LYS A 240 -7.37 -4.63 18.90
N LEU A 241 -6.86 -3.59 18.23
CA LEU A 241 -6.07 -3.76 17.01
C LEU A 241 -4.78 -4.55 17.28
N TYR A 242 -4.03 -4.25 18.33
CA TYR A 242 -2.84 -5.00 18.73
C TYR A 242 -3.17 -6.48 19.02
N GLN A 243 -4.27 -6.75 19.73
CA GLN A 243 -4.71 -8.11 20.01
C GLN A 243 -5.07 -8.90 18.74
N ILE A 244 -5.82 -8.28 17.83
CA ILE A 244 -6.19 -8.91 16.54
C ILE A 244 -4.94 -9.24 15.72
N VAL A 245 -4.01 -8.29 15.60
CA VAL A 245 -2.79 -8.47 14.82
C VAL A 245 -1.88 -9.52 15.44
N MET A 246 -1.79 -9.58 16.77
CA MET A 246 -1.08 -10.63 17.48
C MET A 246 -1.62 -12.02 17.11
N ILE A 247 -2.94 -12.23 17.23
CA ILE A 247 -3.58 -13.51 16.91
C ILE A 247 -3.37 -13.88 15.44
N ILE A 248 -3.57 -12.94 14.52
CA ILE A 248 -3.36 -13.16 13.07
C ILE A 248 -1.91 -13.53 12.79
N SER A 249 -0.94 -12.87 13.42
CA SER A 249 0.48 -13.15 13.21
C SER A 249 0.88 -14.55 13.68
N ILE A 250 0.35 -15.04 14.80
CA ILE A 250 0.57 -16.42 15.29
C ILE A 250 0.03 -17.44 14.29
N ILE A 251 -1.20 -17.26 13.83
CA ILE A 251 -1.83 -18.14 12.84
C ILE A 251 -1.02 -18.11 11.53
N ALA A 252 -0.61 -16.94 11.08
CA ALA A 252 0.17 -16.78 9.86
C ALA A 252 1.55 -17.46 9.94
N VAL A 253 2.22 -17.43 11.09
CA VAL A 253 3.48 -18.18 11.31
C VAL A 253 3.24 -19.68 11.15
N ILE A 254 2.22 -20.23 11.82
CA ILE A 254 1.91 -21.66 11.73
C ILE A 254 1.60 -22.06 10.29
N LEU A 255 0.75 -21.29 9.60
CA LEU A 255 0.41 -21.53 8.20
C LEU A 255 1.63 -21.44 7.28
N SER A 256 2.53 -20.48 7.51
CA SER A 256 3.74 -20.33 6.71
C SER A 256 4.68 -21.53 6.83
N ILE A 257 4.77 -22.14 8.03
CA ILE A 257 5.59 -23.35 8.27
C ILE A 257 4.96 -24.57 7.59
N ILE A 258 3.64 -24.76 7.72
CA ILE A 258 2.92 -25.85 7.05
C ILE A 258 3.10 -25.74 5.53
N TYR A 259 2.96 -24.53 5.00
CA TYR A 259 3.09 -24.27 3.57
C TYR A 259 4.53 -24.49 3.07
N ALA A 260 5.54 -24.13 3.87
CA ALA A 260 6.94 -24.41 3.56
C ALA A 260 7.22 -25.92 3.44
N ILE A 261 6.61 -26.74 4.32
CA ILE A 261 6.73 -28.21 4.25
C ILE A 261 6.08 -28.74 2.97
N TYR A 262 4.89 -28.25 2.62
CA TYR A 262 4.18 -28.65 1.40
C TYR A 262 5.00 -28.36 0.13
N LEU A 263 5.64 -27.19 0.06
CA LEU A 263 6.40 -26.78 -1.13
C LEU A 263 7.78 -27.43 -1.26
N LYS A 264 8.27 -28.13 -0.22
CA LYS A 264 9.59 -28.76 -0.24
C LYS A 264 9.80 -29.67 -1.45
N SER A 265 8.81 -30.50 -1.78
CA SER A 265 8.86 -31.41 -2.93
C SER A 265 8.83 -30.69 -4.28
N GLN A 266 8.20 -29.51 -4.34
CA GLN A 266 8.00 -28.74 -5.58
C GLN A 266 9.17 -27.81 -5.94
N THR A 267 10.17 -27.68 -5.06
CA THR A 267 11.30 -26.75 -5.25
C THR A 267 12.15 -27.02 -6.49
N ILE A 268 12.26 -28.29 -6.92
CA ILE A 268 13.00 -28.68 -8.12
C ILE A 268 12.36 -28.07 -9.36
N LEU A 269 11.03 -28.22 -9.48
CA LEU A 269 10.26 -27.69 -10.60
C LEU A 269 10.31 -26.16 -10.64
N LEU A 270 10.24 -25.53 -9.46
CA LEU A 270 10.40 -24.09 -9.35
C LEU A 270 11.77 -23.61 -9.86
N ASN A 271 12.87 -24.29 -9.50
CA ASN A 271 14.21 -23.92 -9.96
C ASN A 271 14.36 -23.99 -11.47
N LEU A 272 13.72 -24.98 -12.12
CA LEU A 272 13.70 -25.10 -13.58
C LEU A 272 12.97 -23.91 -14.22
N PHE A 273 11.77 -23.58 -13.72
CA PHE A 273 11.02 -22.42 -14.17
C PHE A 273 11.81 -21.13 -13.99
N ILE A 274 12.53 -21.03 -12.88
CA ILE A 274 13.36 -19.89 -12.59
C ILE A 274 14.47 -19.79 -13.63
N LYS A 275 15.25 -20.85 -13.82
CA LYS A 275 16.39 -20.86 -14.75
C LYS A 275 16.02 -20.37 -16.17
N VAL A 276 14.85 -20.74 -16.68
CA VAL A 276 14.36 -20.30 -18.01
C VAL A 276 14.28 -18.78 -18.13
N GLY A 277 13.72 -18.09 -17.13
CA GLY A 277 13.66 -16.62 -17.13
C GLY A 277 15.02 -15.97 -16.86
N GLY A 278 15.86 -16.63 -16.07
CA GLY A 278 17.23 -16.19 -15.75
C GLY A 278 18.11 -16.08 -17.00
N ASP A 279 18.07 -17.08 -17.88
CA ASP A 279 18.84 -17.10 -19.13
C ASP A 279 18.52 -15.88 -20.03
N PHE A 280 17.25 -15.48 -20.08
CA PHE A 280 16.82 -14.26 -20.78
C PHE A 280 17.36 -12.99 -20.10
N ILE A 281 17.23 -12.87 -18.78
CA ILE A 281 17.64 -11.66 -18.02
C ILE A 281 19.15 -11.46 -18.12
N LYS A 282 19.93 -12.54 -17.99
CA LYS A 282 21.39 -12.51 -18.11
C LYS A 282 21.86 -12.05 -19.49
N SER A 283 21.11 -12.43 -20.52
CA SER A 283 21.37 -11.98 -21.90
C SER A 283 20.98 -10.51 -22.12
N ASN A 284 20.03 -9.99 -21.33
CA ASN A 284 19.40 -8.69 -21.54
C ASN A 284 19.33 -7.84 -20.26
N ILE A 285 20.46 -7.62 -19.57
CA ILE A 285 20.51 -6.91 -18.27
C ILE A 285 19.83 -5.53 -18.31
N ALA A 286 19.80 -4.87 -19.47
CA ALA A 286 19.10 -3.59 -19.66
C ALA A 286 17.60 -3.65 -19.31
N CYS A 287 16.97 -4.83 -19.30
CA CYS A 287 15.58 -5.00 -18.89
C CYS A 287 15.31 -4.57 -17.43
N ILE A 288 16.34 -4.53 -16.58
CA ILE A 288 16.25 -4.06 -15.19
C ILE A 288 15.96 -2.55 -15.10
N ILE A 289 16.27 -1.77 -16.14
CA ILE A 289 15.99 -0.33 -16.17
C ILE A 289 14.48 -0.06 -16.05
N ALA A 290 13.64 -0.89 -16.68
CA ALA A 290 12.20 -0.71 -16.69
C ALA A 290 11.59 -0.74 -15.26
N PRO A 291 11.78 -1.79 -14.43
CA PRO A 291 11.27 -1.79 -13.06
C PRO A 291 11.91 -0.73 -12.16
N VAL A 292 13.17 -0.31 -12.41
CA VAL A 292 13.78 0.81 -11.68
C VAL A 292 13.04 2.12 -11.98
N VAL A 293 12.79 2.44 -13.24
CA VAL A 293 12.01 3.62 -13.63
C VAL A 293 10.58 3.53 -13.07
N GLY A 294 9.94 2.37 -13.18
CA GLY A 294 8.62 2.12 -12.58
C GLY A 294 8.60 2.36 -11.07
N SER A 295 9.66 1.98 -10.35
CA SER A 295 9.75 2.17 -8.90
C SER A 295 9.85 3.65 -8.52
N VAL A 296 10.61 4.44 -9.27
CA VAL A 296 10.68 5.90 -9.08
C VAL A 296 9.32 6.54 -9.31
N ILE A 297 8.60 6.14 -10.37
CA ILE A 297 7.25 6.63 -10.65
C ILE A 297 6.29 6.26 -9.51
N ILE A 298 6.30 5.02 -9.04
CA ILE A 298 5.47 4.58 -7.90
C ILE A 298 5.80 5.38 -6.64
N MET A 299 7.07 5.63 -6.33
CA MET A 299 7.48 6.40 -5.16
C MET A 299 6.96 7.85 -5.23
N ILE A 300 7.17 8.53 -6.37
CA ILE A 300 6.69 9.91 -6.59
C ILE A 300 5.17 9.95 -6.49
N TYR A 301 4.48 9.03 -7.17
CA TYR A 301 3.02 9.00 -7.19
C TYR A 301 2.43 8.70 -5.81
N SER A 302 3.04 7.78 -5.05
CA SER A 302 2.65 7.46 -3.67
C SER A 302 2.87 8.65 -2.74
N PHE A 303 3.96 9.39 -2.92
CA PHE A 303 4.22 10.61 -2.14
C PHE A 303 3.17 11.69 -2.40
N ILE A 304 2.85 11.96 -3.68
CA ILE A 304 1.79 12.90 -4.07
C ILE A 304 0.45 12.46 -3.47
N TRP A 305 0.12 11.17 -3.55
CA TRP A 305 -1.12 10.65 -2.98
C TRP A 305 -1.16 10.78 -1.45
N ILE A 306 -0.06 10.49 -0.74
CA ILE A 306 0.03 10.69 0.72
C ILE A 306 -0.20 12.16 1.08
N GLU A 307 0.49 13.09 0.41
CA GLU A 307 0.27 14.54 0.63
C GLU A 307 -1.20 14.89 0.40
N GLN A 308 -1.78 14.48 -0.72
CA GLN A 308 -3.18 14.73 -1.04
C GLN A 308 -4.14 14.21 0.06
N GLN A 309 -3.90 13.01 0.60
CA GLN A 309 -4.71 12.50 1.73
C GLN A 309 -4.56 13.37 2.97
N LEU A 310 -3.34 13.83 3.30
CA LEU A 310 -3.11 14.75 4.42
C LEU A 310 -3.85 16.07 4.23
N TYR A 311 -3.79 16.64 3.03
CA TYR A 311 -4.49 17.89 2.70
C TYR A 311 -6.01 17.72 2.77
N LEU A 312 -6.56 16.62 2.25
CA LEU A 312 -7.99 16.31 2.34
C LEU A 312 -8.45 16.13 3.80
N LEU A 313 -7.68 15.39 4.60
CA LEU A 313 -7.96 15.21 6.03
C LEU A 313 -7.90 16.55 6.81
N SER A 314 -7.09 17.49 6.33
CA SER A 314 -6.93 18.82 6.92
C SER A 314 -7.92 19.86 6.38
N ASN A 315 -8.86 19.47 5.52
CA ASN A 315 -9.96 20.34 5.11
C ASN A 315 -10.99 20.41 6.25
N LEU A 316 -10.63 21.17 7.28
CA LEU A 316 -11.36 21.26 8.53
C LEU A 316 -12.51 22.25 8.36
N LYS A 317 -13.76 21.77 8.52
CA LYS A 317 -14.92 22.63 8.68
C LYS A 317 -15.25 22.77 10.16
N ILE A 318 -15.57 24.00 10.57
CA ILE A 318 -15.91 24.33 11.95
C ILE A 318 -17.28 23.72 12.25
N GLN A 319 -17.34 22.79 13.20
CA GLN A 319 -18.59 22.40 13.86
C GLN A 319 -18.39 22.59 15.38
N ASP A 320 -19.10 23.60 15.90
CA ASP A 320 -19.22 23.99 17.30
C ASP A 320 -17.95 24.50 18.04
N ASN A 321 -18.06 25.71 18.59
CA ASN A 321 -17.06 26.33 19.49
C ASN A 321 -16.83 25.55 20.80
N LYS A 322 -17.52 24.42 21.01
CA LYS A 322 -17.44 23.60 22.22
C LYS A 322 -16.19 22.73 22.28
N TYR A 323 -15.52 22.51 21.15
CA TYR A 323 -14.38 21.58 21.07
C TYR A 323 -13.08 22.34 20.79
N PRO A 324 -12.02 22.14 21.60
CA PRO A 324 -10.69 22.70 21.31
C PRO A 324 -10.01 22.01 20.14
N TYR A 325 -10.55 20.90 19.63
CA TYR A 325 -10.11 20.25 18.41
C TYR A 325 -11.19 20.38 17.36
N PHE A 326 -10.80 20.61 16.11
CA PHE A 326 -11.76 20.50 15.02
C PHE A 326 -12.37 19.10 15.01
N GLN A 327 -13.68 19.00 15.03
CA GLN A 327 -14.33 17.78 14.57
C GLN A 327 -14.16 17.77 13.05
N ILE A 328 -13.48 16.75 12.52
CA ILE A 328 -13.47 16.57 11.07
C ILE A 328 -14.91 16.26 10.69
N ASP A 329 -15.59 17.22 10.09
CA ASP A 329 -16.87 16.99 9.44
C ASP A 329 -16.57 16.13 8.21
N PHE A 330 -16.51 14.82 8.43
CA PHE A 330 -16.38 13.80 7.40
C PHE A 330 -17.69 13.78 6.61
N THR A 331 -17.94 14.85 5.85
CA THR A 331 -19.09 14.92 4.97
C THR A 331 -18.99 13.73 4.01
N GLN A 332 -20.15 13.20 3.62
CA GLN A 332 -20.21 12.07 2.68
C GLN A 332 -19.39 12.35 1.42
N ASP A 333 -19.33 13.62 0.99
CA ASP A 333 -18.53 14.07 -0.16
C ASP A 333 -17.03 13.79 0.01
N ILE A 334 -16.45 14.12 1.17
CA ILE A 334 -15.01 13.91 1.44
C ILE A 334 -14.70 12.41 1.48
N GLN A 335 -15.58 11.60 2.08
CA GLN A 335 -15.43 10.14 2.11
C GLN A 335 -15.42 9.55 0.69
N VAL A 336 -16.35 9.98 -0.16
CA VAL A 336 -16.42 9.53 -1.56
C VAL A 336 -15.15 9.96 -2.31
N LEU A 337 -14.67 11.19 -2.12
CA LEU A 337 -13.42 11.66 -2.74
C LEU A 337 -12.22 10.83 -2.31
N MET A 338 -12.07 10.52 -1.01
CA MET A 338 -10.98 9.69 -0.50
C MET A 338 -11.02 8.26 -1.07
N ILE A 339 -12.20 7.63 -1.12
CA ILE A 339 -12.38 6.27 -1.67
C ILE A 339 -12.08 6.26 -3.17
N MET A 340 -12.65 7.19 -3.93
CA MET A 340 -12.41 7.28 -5.37
C MET A 340 -10.92 7.51 -5.68
N ASN A 341 -10.28 8.38 -4.91
CA ASN A 341 -8.84 8.63 -5.05
C ASN A 341 -8.00 7.37 -4.73
N PHE A 342 -8.37 6.62 -3.70
CA PHE A 342 -7.71 5.35 -3.38
C PHE A 342 -7.88 4.30 -4.49
N LEU A 343 -9.05 4.22 -5.13
CA LEU A 343 -9.27 3.33 -6.28
C LEU A 343 -8.41 3.73 -7.48
N ILE A 344 -8.29 5.03 -7.76
CA ILE A 344 -7.40 5.54 -8.82
C ILE A 344 -5.95 5.22 -8.52
N PHE A 345 -5.53 5.35 -7.25
CA PHE A 345 -4.20 4.95 -6.80
C PHE A 345 -3.92 3.47 -7.09
N ILE A 346 -4.81 2.56 -6.68
CA ILE A 346 -4.66 1.11 -6.96
C ILE A 346 -4.58 0.84 -8.47
N TRP A 347 -5.47 1.45 -9.26
CA TRP A 347 -5.45 1.24 -10.72
C TRP A 347 -4.16 1.76 -11.35
N THR A 348 -3.62 2.89 -10.86
CA THR A 348 -2.35 3.44 -11.34
C THR A 348 -1.18 2.51 -11.01
N LEU A 349 -1.12 1.95 -9.81
CA LEU A 349 -0.12 0.95 -9.45
C LEU A 349 -0.19 -0.28 -10.36
N ALA A 350 -1.41 -0.79 -10.59
CA ALA A 350 -1.63 -1.93 -11.49
C ALA A 350 -1.25 -1.60 -12.95
N PHE A 351 -1.53 -0.38 -13.41
CA PHE A 351 -1.16 0.10 -14.73
C PHE A 351 0.36 0.14 -14.92
N ILE A 352 1.10 0.67 -13.93
CA ILE A 352 2.57 0.68 -13.97
C ILE A 352 3.13 -0.75 -14.04
N ILE A 353 2.59 -1.68 -13.23
CA ILE A 353 2.99 -3.10 -13.30
C ILE A 353 2.69 -3.68 -14.69
N GLY A 354 1.51 -3.38 -15.26
CA GLY A 354 1.12 -3.80 -16.60
C GLY A 354 2.03 -3.26 -17.71
N LEU A 355 2.52 -2.02 -17.59
CA LEU A 355 3.51 -1.44 -18.50
C LEU A 355 4.82 -2.24 -18.46
N ILE A 356 5.32 -2.58 -17.27
CA ILE A 356 6.54 -3.38 -17.12
C ILE A 356 6.33 -4.78 -17.70
N GLU A 357 5.19 -5.42 -17.45
CA GLU A 357 4.87 -6.74 -18.00
C GLU A 357 4.81 -6.71 -19.54
N TYR A 358 4.19 -5.69 -20.13
CA TYR A 358 4.14 -5.52 -21.58
C TYR A 358 5.52 -5.30 -22.21
N VAL A 359 6.32 -4.40 -21.64
CA VAL A 359 7.68 -4.12 -22.14
C VAL A 359 8.57 -5.36 -22.02
N THR A 360 8.46 -6.09 -20.91
CA THR A 360 9.16 -7.37 -20.70
C THR A 360 8.77 -8.40 -21.73
N SER A 361 7.47 -8.57 -22.00
CA SER A 361 6.99 -9.48 -23.04
C SER A 361 7.55 -9.15 -24.42
N GLY A 362 7.66 -7.86 -24.77
CA GLY A 362 8.24 -7.45 -26.05
C GLY A 362 9.71 -7.82 -26.17
N MET A 363 10.51 -7.55 -25.12
CA MET A 363 11.93 -7.90 -25.10
C MET A 363 12.15 -9.42 -25.18
N VAL A 364 11.30 -10.19 -24.50
CA VAL A 364 11.34 -11.67 -24.56
C VAL A 364 10.98 -12.17 -25.96
N CYS A 365 9.97 -11.59 -26.62
CA CYS A 365 9.63 -11.93 -28.00
C CYS A 365 10.80 -11.69 -28.95
N GLU A 366 11.45 -10.52 -28.86
CA GLU A 366 12.64 -10.21 -29.66
C GLU A 366 13.76 -11.23 -29.42
N TRP A 367 14.11 -11.49 -28.17
CA TRP A 367 15.16 -12.44 -27.80
C TRP A 367 14.84 -13.87 -28.27
N TYR A 368 13.60 -14.33 -28.09
CA TYR A 368 13.17 -15.68 -28.45
C TYR A 368 13.30 -15.94 -29.96
N TYR A 369 12.85 -15.00 -30.79
CA TYR A 369 12.91 -15.16 -32.25
C TYR A 369 14.30 -14.88 -32.84
N GLN A 370 15.14 -14.09 -32.16
CA GLN A 370 16.55 -13.88 -32.55
C GLN A 370 17.43 -15.12 -32.36
N GLN A 371 17.03 -16.09 -31.53
CA GLN A 371 17.76 -17.34 -31.33
C GLN A 371 17.49 -18.42 -32.40
N GLY A 372 16.75 -18.12 -33.47
CA GLY A 372 16.52 -19.03 -34.59
C GLY A 372 17.18 -18.58 -35.90
N ASN A 373 17.09 -19.41 -36.94
CA ASN A 373 17.57 -19.07 -38.30
C ASN A 373 16.79 -17.93 -38.99
N ARG A 374 15.82 -17.29 -38.31
CA ARG A 374 15.02 -16.19 -38.85
C ARG A 374 15.70 -14.85 -38.62
N MET A 375 16.57 -14.47 -39.56
CA MET A 375 17.16 -13.13 -39.68
C MET A 375 16.13 -12.01 -39.97
N ASN A 376 14.83 -12.32 -40.09
CA ASN A 376 13.79 -11.38 -40.54
C ASN A 376 12.80 -10.94 -39.45
N PHE A 377 13.05 -11.21 -38.17
CA PHE A 377 12.30 -10.52 -37.11
C PHE A 377 12.84 -9.09 -37.02
N GLU A 378 12.17 -8.15 -37.68
CA GLU A 378 12.54 -6.73 -37.61
C GLU A 378 12.49 -6.27 -36.15
N LYS A 379 13.62 -5.75 -35.67
CA LYS A 379 13.72 -5.15 -34.34
C LYS A 379 12.75 -3.98 -34.27
N LYS A 380 11.76 -4.06 -33.39
CA LYS A 380 10.73 -3.03 -33.26
C LYS A 380 11.05 -2.16 -32.06
N ASN A 381 10.77 -0.87 -32.18
CA ASN A 381 10.86 -0.01 -31.01
C ASN A 381 9.65 -0.29 -30.11
N ILE A 382 9.82 -1.20 -29.14
CA ILE A 382 8.78 -1.65 -28.20
C ILE A 382 8.11 -0.46 -27.49
N LEU A 383 8.87 0.59 -27.15
CA LEU A 383 8.33 1.78 -26.50
C LEU A 383 7.50 2.64 -27.46
N SER A 384 7.88 2.71 -28.74
CA SER A 384 7.08 3.38 -29.76
C SER A 384 5.76 2.65 -30.00
N ASP A 385 5.84 1.32 -30.14
CA ASP A 385 4.65 0.47 -30.32
C ASP A 385 3.68 0.58 -29.13
N LEU A 386 4.23 0.60 -27.92
CA LEU A 386 3.49 0.83 -26.68
C LEU A 386 2.69 2.14 -26.73
N ILE A 387 3.36 3.26 -27.01
CA ILE A 387 2.76 4.60 -26.94
C ILE A 387 1.76 4.82 -28.07
N GLN A 388 2.08 4.36 -29.28
CA GLN A 388 1.26 4.61 -30.47
C GLN A 388 0.05 3.67 -30.54
N TYR A 389 0.22 2.41 -30.13
CA TYR A 389 -0.77 1.38 -30.42
C TYR A 389 -1.44 0.79 -29.17
N HIS A 390 -0.70 0.52 -28.09
CA HIS A 390 -1.18 -0.42 -27.07
C HIS A 390 -1.39 0.15 -25.67
N ILE A 391 -1.18 1.45 -25.44
CA ILE A 391 -1.37 2.07 -24.12
C ILE A 391 -2.81 1.91 -23.58
N GLY A 392 -3.82 1.97 -24.45
CA GLY A 392 -5.22 1.74 -24.09
C GLY A 392 -5.50 0.29 -23.67
N SER A 393 -4.89 -0.66 -24.37
CA SER A 393 -5.00 -2.09 -24.05
C SER A 393 -4.37 -2.43 -22.70
N ILE A 394 -3.28 -1.75 -22.32
CA ILE A 394 -2.65 -1.93 -21.01
C ILE A 394 -3.49 -1.26 -19.91
N ALA A 395 -4.11 -0.12 -20.17
CA ALA A 395 -5.04 0.50 -19.24
C ALA A 395 -6.24 -0.42 -18.95
N LEU A 396 -6.85 -1.01 -19.99
CA LEU A 396 -7.91 -2.00 -19.85
C LEU A 396 -7.42 -3.30 -19.16
N GLY A 397 -6.31 -3.85 -19.64
CA GLY A 397 -5.74 -5.10 -19.14
C GLY A 397 -5.38 -5.03 -17.66
N SER A 398 -4.68 -3.98 -17.23
CA SER A 398 -4.31 -3.78 -15.82
C SER A 398 -5.53 -3.66 -14.90
N MET A 399 -6.60 -2.99 -15.34
CA MET A 399 -7.85 -2.90 -14.59
C MET A 399 -8.52 -4.27 -14.45
N LEU A 400 -8.75 -4.95 -15.57
CA LEU A 400 -9.45 -6.23 -15.60
C LEU A 400 -8.68 -7.31 -14.86
N ILE A 401 -7.37 -7.44 -15.11
CA ILE A 401 -6.52 -8.41 -14.41
C ILE A 401 -6.61 -8.18 -12.89
N THR A 402 -6.56 -6.93 -12.43
CA THR A 402 -6.64 -6.60 -10.99
C THR A 402 -8.00 -6.95 -10.39
N ILE A 403 -9.09 -6.56 -11.04
CA ILE A 403 -10.46 -6.85 -10.58
C ILE A 403 -10.71 -8.36 -10.52
N PHE A 404 -10.40 -9.09 -11.59
CA PHE A 404 -10.64 -10.54 -11.64
C PHE A 404 -9.68 -11.31 -10.73
N LYS A 405 -8.47 -10.81 -10.45
CA LYS A 405 -7.61 -11.39 -9.42
C LYS A 405 -8.22 -11.25 -8.03
N PHE A 406 -8.81 -10.10 -7.71
CA PHE A 406 -9.52 -9.88 -6.44
C PHE A 406 -10.77 -10.75 -6.32
N ILE A 407 -11.61 -10.80 -7.37
CA ILE A 407 -12.78 -11.69 -7.42
C ILE A 407 -12.36 -13.15 -7.24
N LYS A 408 -11.20 -13.57 -7.80
CA LYS A 408 -10.72 -14.97 -7.70
C LYS A 408 -10.42 -15.32 -6.27
N GLN A 409 -9.78 -14.40 -5.56
CA GLN A 409 -9.44 -14.59 -4.16
C GLN A 409 -10.69 -14.79 -3.28
N ILE A 410 -11.80 -14.09 -3.59
CA ILE A 410 -13.07 -14.21 -2.87
C ILE A 410 -13.83 -15.48 -3.28
N LEU A 411 -13.91 -15.77 -4.58
CA LEU A 411 -14.72 -16.89 -5.10
C LEU A 411 -14.07 -18.26 -4.94
N ASN A 412 -12.75 -18.35 -4.73
CA ASN A 412 -12.08 -19.62 -4.44
C ASN A 412 -12.65 -20.34 -3.20
N PHE A 413 -13.37 -19.63 -2.33
CA PHE A 413 -14.09 -20.21 -1.18
C PHE A 413 -15.40 -20.94 -1.58
N THR A 414 -15.92 -20.72 -2.79
CA THR A 414 -17.21 -21.27 -3.25
C THR A 414 -17.03 -22.09 -4.54
N LYS A 415 -17.15 -23.42 -4.46
CA LYS A 415 -17.03 -24.34 -5.61
C LYS A 415 -18.06 -24.10 -6.75
N ILE A 416 -19.10 -23.32 -6.49
CA ILE A 416 -20.33 -23.23 -7.31
C ILE A 416 -20.12 -22.55 -8.67
N CYS A 417 -19.06 -21.74 -8.86
CA CYS A 417 -18.82 -20.99 -10.11
C CYS A 417 -17.51 -21.33 -10.85
N GLN A 418 -16.79 -22.36 -10.42
CA GLN A 418 -15.39 -22.57 -10.80
C GLN A 418 -15.18 -22.80 -12.32
N GLY A 419 -16.11 -23.46 -13.00
CA GLY A 419 -16.02 -23.76 -14.44
C GLY A 419 -16.20 -22.55 -15.37
N PHE A 420 -17.19 -21.68 -15.11
CA PHE A 420 -17.40 -20.44 -15.88
C PHE A 420 -16.31 -19.42 -15.58
N TYR A 421 -15.92 -19.35 -14.31
CA TYR A 421 -14.91 -18.44 -13.81
C TYR A 421 -13.52 -18.71 -14.39
N ASN A 422 -13.12 -19.98 -14.47
CA ASN A 422 -11.86 -20.38 -15.11
C ASN A 422 -11.81 -20.01 -16.60
N ARG A 423 -12.95 -20.01 -17.31
CA ARG A 423 -12.98 -19.63 -18.74
C ARG A 423 -12.73 -18.13 -18.95
N ILE A 424 -13.24 -17.28 -18.08
CA ILE A 424 -13.05 -15.82 -18.16
C ILE A 424 -11.64 -15.43 -17.70
N ILE A 425 -11.15 -16.01 -16.60
CA ILE A 425 -9.80 -15.71 -16.10
C ILE A 425 -8.73 -16.07 -17.12
N LEU A 426 -8.84 -17.22 -17.80
CA LEU A 426 -7.85 -17.61 -18.81
C LEU A 426 -7.81 -16.63 -19.99
N ALA A 427 -8.93 -15.98 -20.31
CA ALA A 427 -8.99 -14.95 -21.35
C ALA A 427 -8.49 -13.58 -20.86
N ILE A 428 -8.56 -13.31 -19.55
CA ILE A 428 -8.10 -12.06 -18.94
C ILE A 428 -6.80 -12.34 -18.19
N SER A 429 -5.69 -12.37 -18.91
CA SER A 429 -4.38 -12.69 -18.33
C SER A 429 -3.27 -11.78 -18.87
N LYS A 430 -2.17 -11.68 -18.12
CA LYS A 430 -0.97 -10.96 -18.56
C LYS A 430 -0.26 -11.61 -19.76
N HIS A 431 -0.61 -12.84 -20.12
CA HIS A 431 -0.13 -13.49 -21.34
C HIS A 431 -0.67 -12.85 -22.61
N ASN A 432 -1.80 -12.13 -22.52
CA ASN A 432 -2.35 -11.39 -23.65
C ASN A 432 -1.34 -10.36 -24.17
N TYR A 433 -0.54 -9.76 -23.27
CA TYR A 433 0.55 -8.84 -23.64
C TYR A 433 1.61 -9.50 -24.52
N VAL A 434 1.86 -10.80 -24.39
CA VAL A 434 2.80 -11.54 -25.25
C VAL A 434 2.24 -11.64 -26.67
N ILE A 435 0.97 -12.04 -26.80
CA ILE A 435 0.34 -12.20 -28.12
C ILE A 435 0.18 -10.86 -28.84
N MET A 436 -0.03 -9.75 -28.10
CA MET A 436 -0.09 -8.40 -28.69
C MET A 436 1.21 -7.98 -29.41
N HIS A 437 2.37 -8.55 -29.05
CA HIS A 437 3.62 -8.30 -29.78
C HIS A 437 3.69 -9.06 -31.11
N ILE A 438 2.95 -10.17 -31.21
CA ILE A 438 2.90 -11.05 -32.38
C ILE A 438 1.80 -10.59 -33.34
N GLN A 439 0.63 -10.26 -32.82
CA GLN A 439 -0.56 -9.92 -33.60
C GLN A 439 -1.10 -8.52 -33.26
N PRO A 440 -1.59 -7.76 -34.25
CA PRO A 440 -2.07 -6.38 -34.06
C PRO A 440 -3.51 -6.32 -33.53
N ASN A 441 -3.84 -7.13 -32.51
CA ASN A 441 -5.20 -7.30 -31.99
C ASN A 441 -5.40 -6.55 -30.66
N HIS A 442 -6.67 -6.34 -30.29
CA HIS A 442 -7.04 -5.76 -28.99
C HIS A 442 -6.77 -6.72 -27.82
N PHE A 443 -6.71 -6.21 -26.60
CA PHE A 443 -6.33 -7.00 -25.42
C PHE A 443 -7.21 -8.25 -25.22
N LEU A 444 -8.53 -8.13 -25.38
CA LEU A 444 -9.46 -9.24 -25.18
C LEU A 444 -9.45 -10.24 -26.34
N ASP A 445 -9.20 -9.78 -27.56
CA ASP A 445 -9.08 -10.64 -28.74
C ASP A 445 -7.85 -11.55 -28.61
N CYS A 446 -6.71 -10.98 -28.19
CA CYS A 446 -5.53 -11.76 -27.82
C CYS A 446 -5.84 -12.79 -26.71
N GLY A 447 -6.71 -12.44 -25.77
CA GLY A 447 -7.17 -13.33 -24.71
C GLY A 447 -7.89 -14.59 -25.19
N ILE A 448 -8.63 -14.50 -26.29
CA ILE A 448 -9.30 -15.66 -26.90
C ILE A 448 -8.26 -16.66 -27.39
N ILE A 449 -7.19 -16.17 -28.03
CA ILE A 449 -6.09 -16.99 -28.56
C ILE A 449 -5.29 -17.62 -27.41
N VAL A 450 -4.92 -16.83 -26.40
CA VAL A 450 -4.24 -17.33 -25.20
C VAL A 450 -5.03 -18.46 -24.56
N ARG A 451 -6.35 -18.31 -24.44
CA ARG A 451 -7.23 -19.34 -23.88
C ARG A 451 -7.19 -20.64 -24.70
N GLU A 452 -7.19 -20.54 -26.03
CA GLU A 452 -7.14 -21.72 -26.90
C GLU A 452 -5.82 -22.48 -26.82
N LEU A 453 -4.70 -21.75 -26.71
CA LEU A 453 -3.37 -22.34 -26.50
C LEU A 453 -3.31 -23.08 -25.15
N ILE A 454 -3.71 -22.41 -24.07
CA ILE A 454 -3.67 -22.97 -22.72
C ILE A 454 -4.61 -24.18 -22.58
N LYS A 455 -5.79 -24.13 -23.22
CA LYS A 455 -6.78 -25.21 -23.11
C LYS A 455 -6.25 -26.57 -23.60
N LYS A 456 -5.31 -26.57 -24.56
CA LYS A 456 -4.69 -27.80 -25.07
C LYS A 456 -3.72 -28.45 -24.08
N GLU A 457 -3.05 -27.65 -23.26
CA GLU A 457 -2.06 -28.10 -22.25
C GLU A 457 -2.44 -27.67 -20.82
N ILE A 458 -3.74 -27.69 -20.51
CA ILE A 458 -4.27 -27.03 -19.32
C ILE A 458 -3.68 -27.58 -18.01
N ASP A 459 -3.40 -28.88 -17.93
CA ASP A 459 -2.87 -29.52 -16.73
C ASP A 459 -1.42 -29.13 -16.46
N THR A 460 -0.58 -29.17 -17.50
CA THR A 460 0.82 -28.73 -17.43
C THR A 460 0.92 -27.23 -17.16
N TYR A 461 0.13 -26.42 -17.87
CA TYR A 461 0.08 -24.98 -17.65
C TYR A 461 -0.37 -24.64 -16.23
N ASN A 462 -1.40 -25.30 -15.69
CA ASN A 462 -1.87 -25.04 -14.33
C ASN A 462 -0.79 -25.38 -13.29
N LYS A 463 -0.11 -26.52 -13.43
CA LYS A 463 0.96 -26.93 -12.49
C LYS A 463 2.15 -25.96 -12.54
N ILE A 464 2.64 -25.61 -13.73
CA ILE A 464 3.77 -24.67 -13.88
C ILE A 464 3.36 -23.27 -13.41
N GLY A 465 2.18 -22.81 -13.82
CA GLY A 465 1.65 -21.50 -13.48
C GLY A 465 1.37 -21.33 -11.98
N GLU A 466 0.85 -22.36 -11.31
CA GLU A 466 0.58 -22.33 -9.86
C GLU A 466 1.88 -22.22 -9.06
N LEU A 467 2.92 -22.98 -9.44
CA LEU A 467 4.23 -22.92 -8.79
C LEU A 467 4.96 -21.60 -9.04
N GLY A 468 4.92 -21.10 -10.28
CA GLY A 468 5.44 -19.78 -10.62
C GLY A 468 4.75 -18.68 -9.81
N GLN A 469 3.41 -18.65 -9.81
CA GLN A 469 2.65 -17.65 -9.04
C GLN A 469 2.89 -17.74 -7.53
N THR A 470 3.04 -18.95 -7.00
CA THR A 470 3.40 -19.20 -5.59
C THR A 470 4.74 -18.54 -5.24
N PHE A 471 5.77 -18.81 -6.04
CA PHE A 471 7.09 -18.21 -5.85
C PHE A 471 7.07 -16.68 -5.90
N LEU A 472 6.42 -16.13 -6.93
CA LEU A 472 6.30 -14.68 -7.10
C LEU A 472 5.53 -14.06 -5.92
N GLY A 473 4.50 -14.73 -5.42
CA GLY A 473 3.73 -14.33 -4.24
C GLY A 473 4.56 -14.29 -2.97
N ILE A 474 5.28 -15.37 -2.67
CA ILE A 474 6.17 -15.50 -1.50
C ILE A 474 7.26 -14.42 -1.54
N SER A 475 7.88 -14.22 -2.71
CA SER A 475 8.92 -13.22 -2.91
C SER A 475 8.40 -11.82 -2.54
N ARG A 476 7.26 -11.40 -3.12
CA ARG A 476 6.65 -10.08 -2.85
C ARG A 476 6.26 -9.92 -1.38
N LEU A 477 5.65 -10.94 -0.78
CA LEU A 477 5.20 -10.92 0.61
C LEU A 477 6.40 -10.79 1.57
N SER A 478 7.46 -11.57 1.34
CA SER A 478 8.65 -11.58 2.22
C SER A 478 9.34 -10.22 2.29
N MET A 479 9.56 -9.56 1.14
CA MET A 479 10.22 -8.26 1.07
C MET A 479 9.34 -7.15 1.65
N ALA A 480 8.03 -7.19 1.38
CA ALA A 480 7.08 -6.23 1.93
C ALA A 480 6.97 -6.35 3.46
N LEU A 481 6.89 -7.58 4.01
CA LEU A 481 6.87 -7.82 5.45
C LEU A 481 8.18 -7.42 6.13
N CYS A 482 9.33 -7.64 5.48
CA CYS A 482 10.63 -7.20 5.98
C CYS A 482 10.71 -5.67 6.06
N CYS A 483 10.25 -4.95 5.02
CA CYS A 483 10.19 -3.49 5.06
C CYS A 483 9.21 -3.00 6.13
N GLN A 484 8.08 -3.68 6.30
CA GLN A 484 7.10 -3.35 7.33
C GLN A 484 7.67 -3.54 8.75
N SER A 485 8.39 -4.64 9.02
CA SER A 485 8.98 -4.87 10.34
C SER A 485 10.05 -3.83 10.67
N ILE A 486 10.89 -3.45 9.69
CA ILE A 486 11.84 -2.34 9.83
C ILE A 486 11.10 -1.03 10.12
N CYS A 487 10.02 -0.74 9.39
CA CYS A 487 9.21 0.45 9.61
C CYS A 487 8.65 0.49 11.04
N MET A 488 8.08 -0.63 11.51
CA MET A 488 7.52 -0.77 12.86
C MET A 488 8.53 -0.50 13.97
N LEU A 489 9.79 -0.95 13.80
CA LEU A 489 10.85 -0.67 14.76
C LEU A 489 11.16 0.84 14.86
N VAL A 490 11.09 1.57 13.75
CA VAL A 490 11.34 3.01 13.71
C VAL A 490 10.19 3.81 14.34
N ILE A 491 8.93 3.35 14.17
CA ILE A 491 7.73 4.09 14.58
C ILE A 491 7.08 3.56 15.86
N GLN A 492 7.86 2.84 16.67
CA GLN A 492 7.37 2.08 17.83
C GLN A 492 6.58 2.90 18.85
N ASP A 493 6.91 4.19 18.99
CA ASP A 493 6.32 5.07 20.00
C ASP A 493 4.95 5.63 19.57
N HIS A 494 4.54 5.41 18.32
CA HIS A 494 3.26 5.91 17.82
C HIS A 494 2.10 4.94 18.12
N PRO A 495 0.96 5.44 18.65
CA PRO A 495 -0.17 4.60 19.06
C PRO A 495 -0.87 3.88 17.89
N TYR A 496 -0.68 4.34 16.65
CA TYR A 496 -1.19 3.73 15.43
C TYR A 496 -0.07 3.21 14.52
N SER A 497 1.09 2.89 15.09
CA SER A 497 2.26 2.33 14.39
C SER A 497 1.88 1.22 13.39
N ILE A 498 0.98 0.30 13.79
CA ILE A 498 0.49 -0.76 12.90
C ILE A 498 -0.15 -0.19 11.63
N ILE A 499 -1.10 0.73 11.76
CA ILE A 499 -1.81 1.31 10.61
C ILE A 499 -0.83 2.07 9.71
N LEU A 500 0.09 2.82 10.31
CA LEU A 500 1.07 3.59 9.54
C LEU A 500 2.08 2.69 8.81
N SER A 501 2.49 1.57 9.42
CA SER A 501 3.36 0.60 8.75
C SER A 501 2.71 -0.10 7.56
N LEU A 502 1.36 -0.17 7.50
CA LEU A 502 0.66 -0.73 6.35
C LEU A 502 0.87 0.10 5.08
N TYR A 503 1.03 1.41 5.19
CA TYR A 503 1.40 2.26 4.04
C TYR A 503 2.78 1.84 3.49
N CYS A 504 3.74 1.61 4.38
CA CYS A 504 5.06 1.11 4.01
C CYS A 504 4.97 -0.29 3.36
N PHE A 505 4.14 -1.18 3.91
CA PHE A 505 3.90 -2.52 3.34
C PHE A 505 3.36 -2.43 1.91
N VAL A 506 2.32 -1.62 1.66
CA VAL A 506 1.69 -1.48 0.35
C VAL A 506 2.67 -0.92 -0.70
N ILE A 507 3.43 0.11 -0.34
CA ILE A 507 4.42 0.72 -1.25
C ILE A 507 5.56 -0.27 -1.53
N ALA A 508 6.12 -0.91 -0.50
CA ALA A 508 7.18 -1.90 -0.67
C ALA A 508 6.71 -3.11 -1.50
N TYR A 509 5.49 -3.60 -1.24
CA TYR A 509 4.87 -4.67 -2.03
C TYR A 509 4.76 -4.29 -3.51
N SER A 510 4.34 -3.05 -3.80
CA SER A 510 4.19 -2.54 -5.16
C SER A 510 5.54 -2.42 -5.88
N ILE A 511 6.56 -1.89 -5.19
CA ILE A 511 7.93 -1.77 -5.72
C ILE A 511 8.51 -3.15 -6.02
N THR A 512 8.50 -4.06 -5.04
CA THR A 512 9.00 -5.41 -5.21
C THR A 512 8.24 -6.16 -6.33
N SER A 513 6.94 -5.87 -6.49
CA SER A 513 6.14 -6.48 -7.55
C SER A 513 6.68 -6.16 -8.94
N LEU A 514 7.26 -4.97 -9.18
CA LEU A 514 7.86 -4.62 -10.48
C LEU A 514 9.05 -5.54 -10.83
N PHE A 515 9.97 -5.71 -9.88
CA PHE A 515 11.17 -6.54 -10.07
C PHE A 515 10.82 -8.02 -10.20
N ILE A 516 9.92 -8.52 -9.35
CA ILE A 516 9.49 -9.91 -9.39
C ILE A 516 8.62 -10.20 -10.62
N SER A 517 7.81 -9.24 -11.10
CA SER A 517 7.07 -9.37 -12.35
C SER A 517 7.99 -9.48 -13.56
N LEU A 518 9.16 -8.82 -13.60
CA LEU A 518 10.15 -9.01 -14.67
C LEU A 518 10.50 -10.51 -14.82
N TYR A 519 10.80 -11.13 -13.69
CA TYR A 519 11.18 -12.54 -13.64
C TYR A 519 10.03 -13.46 -14.05
N GLY A 520 8.88 -13.33 -13.37
CA GLY A 520 7.71 -14.14 -13.65
C GLY A 520 7.20 -13.99 -15.08
N GLN A 521 7.19 -12.76 -15.60
CA GLN A 521 6.76 -12.49 -16.97
C GLN A 521 7.74 -13.04 -17.99
N SER A 522 9.05 -13.02 -17.73
CA SER A 522 10.02 -13.60 -18.65
C SER A 522 9.83 -15.10 -18.85
N SER A 523 9.79 -15.88 -17.77
CA SER A 523 9.57 -17.34 -17.83
C SER A 523 8.21 -17.70 -18.45
N GLU A 524 7.14 -17.02 -18.05
CA GLU A 524 5.79 -17.28 -18.58
C GLU A 524 5.66 -16.88 -20.07
N ALA A 525 6.26 -15.76 -20.48
CA ALA A 525 6.25 -15.34 -21.87
C ALA A 525 7.01 -16.31 -22.77
N ILE A 526 8.14 -16.86 -22.31
CA ILE A 526 8.88 -17.90 -23.04
C ILE A 526 8.01 -19.14 -23.24
N TYR A 527 7.31 -19.60 -22.19
CA TYR A 527 6.41 -20.75 -22.31
C TYR A 527 5.25 -20.46 -23.26
N MET A 528 4.65 -19.27 -23.21
CA MET A 528 3.59 -18.89 -24.15
C MET A 528 4.06 -18.82 -25.60
N LEU A 529 5.28 -18.32 -25.84
CA LEU A 529 5.88 -18.30 -27.18
C LEU A 529 6.16 -19.72 -27.70
N TYR A 530 6.60 -20.62 -26.81
CA TYR A 530 6.73 -22.04 -27.11
C TYR A 530 5.38 -22.65 -27.54
N LEU A 531 4.31 -22.48 -26.74
CA LEU A 531 2.97 -22.97 -27.10
C LEU A 531 2.46 -22.39 -28.42
N TYR A 532 2.70 -21.10 -28.65
CA TYR A 532 2.31 -20.43 -29.88
C TYR A 532 3.07 -21.01 -31.10
N SER A 533 4.39 -21.17 -30.99
CA SER A 533 5.22 -21.73 -32.06
C SER A 533 4.78 -23.12 -32.48
N GLN A 534 4.51 -24.02 -31.53
CA GLN A 534 4.09 -25.40 -31.84
C GLN A 534 2.75 -25.50 -32.57
N ASN A 535 1.82 -24.57 -32.30
CA ASN A 535 0.49 -24.61 -32.88
C ASN A 535 0.38 -23.87 -34.22
N HIS A 536 1.28 -22.92 -34.50
CA HIS A 536 1.17 -22.01 -35.64
C HIS A 536 2.38 -21.98 -36.58
N LEU A 537 3.51 -22.61 -36.23
CA LEU A 537 4.68 -22.73 -37.10
C LEU A 537 4.87 -24.17 -37.59
N SER A 538 5.38 -24.33 -38.82
CA SER A 538 5.79 -25.64 -39.33
C SER A 538 7.05 -26.13 -38.60
N GLN A 539 7.30 -27.45 -38.58
CA GLN A 539 8.44 -28.03 -37.85
C GLN A 539 9.81 -27.50 -38.33
N GLU A 540 9.94 -27.15 -39.60
CA GLU A 540 11.17 -26.57 -40.19
C GLU A 540 11.37 -25.09 -39.82
N ASP A 541 10.33 -24.43 -39.33
CA ASP A 541 10.28 -23.00 -38.99
C ASP A 541 10.48 -22.69 -37.50
N ASN A 542 10.63 -23.73 -36.66
CA ASN A 542 10.78 -23.57 -35.22
C ASN A 542 12.17 -22.99 -34.88
N PRO A 543 12.27 -21.96 -34.02
CA PRO A 543 13.56 -21.45 -33.56
C PRO A 543 14.36 -22.53 -32.83
N GLN A 544 15.71 -22.46 -32.86
CA GLN A 544 16.56 -23.43 -32.15
C GLN A 544 16.24 -23.50 -30.65
N CYS A 545 15.81 -22.37 -30.07
CA CYS A 545 15.34 -22.26 -28.70
C CYS A 545 14.18 -23.23 -28.40
N THR A 546 13.31 -23.54 -29.37
CA THR A 546 12.18 -24.46 -29.22
C THR A 546 12.64 -25.88 -28.87
N ILE A 547 13.78 -26.34 -29.39
CA ILE A 547 14.32 -27.68 -29.11
C ILE A 547 14.87 -27.76 -27.69
N THR A 548 15.65 -26.77 -27.26
CA THR A 548 16.18 -26.70 -25.89
C THR A 548 15.07 -26.53 -24.86
N LEU A 549 14.06 -25.71 -25.17
CA LEU A 549 12.88 -25.53 -24.32
C LEU A 549 12.01 -26.78 -24.29
N GLN A 550 11.87 -27.50 -25.39
CA GLN A 550 11.15 -28.78 -25.43
C GLN A 550 11.80 -29.81 -24.50
N LEU A 551 13.14 -29.88 -24.43
CA LEU A 551 13.84 -30.72 -23.46
C LEU A 551 13.58 -30.28 -22.01
N VAL A 552 13.58 -28.97 -21.74
CA VAL A 552 13.28 -28.44 -20.39
C VAL A 552 11.83 -28.71 -20.00
N PHE A 553 10.86 -28.51 -20.89
CA PHE A 553 9.44 -28.76 -20.61
C PHE A 553 9.12 -30.25 -20.54
N ASN A 554 9.82 -31.11 -21.29
CA ASN A 554 9.74 -32.56 -21.13
C ASN A 554 10.28 -32.99 -19.76
N GLN A 555 11.44 -32.45 -19.33
CA GLN A 555 11.99 -32.72 -18.01
C GLN A 555 11.05 -32.23 -16.89
N ILE A 556 10.36 -31.11 -17.10
CA ILE A 556 9.31 -30.62 -16.19
C ILE A 556 8.15 -31.62 -16.12
N ASN A 557 7.63 -32.08 -17.26
CA ASN A 557 6.54 -33.06 -17.31
C ASN A 557 6.93 -34.40 -16.66
N ASP A 558 8.15 -34.87 -16.87
CA ASP A 558 8.66 -36.10 -16.27
C ASP A 558 8.75 -35.99 -14.74
N ASN A 559 9.25 -34.87 -14.23
CA ASN A 559 9.29 -34.60 -12.79
C ASN A 559 7.88 -34.48 -12.20
N ILE A 560 6.94 -33.86 -12.93
CA ILE A 560 5.54 -33.77 -12.53
C ILE A 560 4.93 -35.16 -12.38
N ASN A 561 5.18 -36.05 -13.35
CA ASN A 561 4.65 -37.42 -13.34
C ASN A 561 5.26 -38.28 -12.21
N GLN A 562 6.52 -38.02 -11.82
CA GLN A 562 7.16 -38.70 -10.69
C GLN A 562 6.67 -38.23 -9.31
N MET A 563 6.08 -37.03 -9.24
CA MET A 563 5.53 -36.47 -7.98
C MET A 563 4.06 -36.86 -7.74
N GLN A 564 3.35 -37.34 -8.76
CA GLN A 564 1.99 -37.88 -8.66
C GLN A 564 2.03 -39.37 -8.30
#